data_AF-A0A1K1T0S3-F1
#
_entry.id   AF-A0A1K1T0S3-F1
#
_cell.length_a   1.000
_cell.length_b   1.000
_cell.length_c   1.000
_cell.angle_alpha   90.00
_cell.angle_beta   90.00
_cell.angle_gamma   90.00
#
_symmetry.space_group_name_H-M   'P 1'
#
loop_
_entity.id
_entity.type
_entity.pdbx_description
1 polymer ?
#
loop_
_entity_poly.entity_id
_entity_poly.type
_entity_poly.pdbx_seq_one_letter_code
_entity_poly.pdbx_strand_id
1 'polypeptide(L)'
;MLRRQLAKKRAPEFTDSVFVYQGRPLYQTGTAAWRKALERAGIRDFRWHDLRHTWASWHVQRGTPLQVLKELGGWGTLEMAQRYAYLSADHPAQWVTPLTAEPVPMLAAIQLQ
;
A
#
# COMPACT_ATOMS: atom_id res chain seq x y z
N MET A 1 -9.14 -2.53 15.70
CA MET A 1 -8.42 -2.98 16.92
C MET A 1 -8.10 -4.47 16.80
N LEU A 2 -6.82 -4.83 16.62
CA LEU A 2 -6.38 -6.23 16.71
C LEU A 2 -6.55 -6.68 18.17
N ARG A 3 -7.59 -7.50 18.44
CA ARG A 3 -7.71 -8.19 19.73
C ARG A 3 -6.40 -8.94 19.94
N ARG A 4 -5.64 -8.53 20.96
CA ARG A 4 -4.43 -9.19 21.45
C ARG A 4 -4.73 -10.68 21.44
N GLN A 5 -4.17 -11.43 20.48
CA GLN A 5 -4.23 -12.88 20.56
C GLN A 5 -3.44 -13.22 21.81
N LEU A 6 -4.15 -13.39 22.92
CA LEU A 6 -3.61 -13.87 24.18
C LEU A 6 -3.06 -15.25 23.86
N ALA A 7 -1.76 -15.28 23.54
CA ALA A 7 -1.12 -16.48 23.07
C ALA A 7 -1.24 -17.52 24.18
N LYS A 8 -1.71 -18.73 23.83
CA LYS A 8 -1.38 -19.94 24.59
C LYS A 8 0.12 -19.91 24.92
N LYS A 9 0.52 -20.46 26.08
CA LYS A 9 1.93 -20.48 26.55
C LYS A 9 2.89 -20.61 25.36
N ARG A 10 3.64 -19.55 25.09
CA ARG A 10 4.65 -19.52 24.01
C ARG A 10 5.80 -20.43 24.41
N ALA A 11 6.48 -21.02 23.43
CA ALA A 11 7.76 -21.66 23.73
C ALA A 11 8.74 -20.58 24.23
N PRO A 12 9.58 -20.86 25.25
CA PRO A 12 10.50 -19.89 25.84
C PRO A 12 11.44 -19.23 24.83
N GLU A 13 11.73 -19.94 23.75
CA GLU A 13 12.63 -19.53 22.66
C GLU A 13 12.03 -18.50 21.69
N PHE A 14 10.70 -18.28 21.69
CA PHE A 14 10.01 -17.43 20.71
C PHE A 14 9.15 -16.33 21.34
N THR A 15 9.61 -15.74 22.44
CA THR A 15 8.88 -14.69 23.15
C THR A 15 8.64 -13.43 22.33
N ASP A 16 9.59 -13.08 21.46
CA ASP A 16 9.57 -11.83 20.68
C ASP A 16 8.78 -11.93 19.36
N SER A 17 8.35 -13.14 18.99
CA SER A 17 7.59 -13.36 17.77
C SER A 17 6.16 -12.84 17.89
N VAL A 18 5.74 -11.99 16.95
CA VAL A 18 4.38 -11.42 16.93
C VAL A 18 3.34 -12.46 16.47
N PHE A 19 3.67 -13.24 15.44
CA PHE A 19 2.79 -14.25 14.86
C PHE A 19 3.23 -15.66 15.26
N VAL A 20 2.45 -16.30 16.13
CA VAL A 20 2.72 -17.65 16.63
C VAL A 20 1.49 -18.54 16.46
N TYR A 21 1.71 -19.81 16.13
CA TYR A 21 0.70 -20.85 16.10
C TYR A 21 1.20 -22.07 16.88
N GLN A 22 0.42 -22.54 17.84
CA GLN A 22 0.79 -23.65 18.73
C GLN A 22 2.17 -23.46 19.42
N GLY A 23 2.49 -22.23 19.82
CA GLY A 23 3.73 -21.91 20.53
C GLY A 23 4.97 -21.75 19.64
N ARG A 24 4.85 -21.95 18.32
CA ARG A 24 5.92 -21.76 17.33
C ARG A 24 5.63 -20.57 16.40
N PRO A 25 6.65 -19.83 15.95
CA PRO A 25 6.48 -18.73 15.02
C PRO A 25 6.03 -19.19 13.63
N LEU A 26 5.24 -18.34 12.98
CA LEU A 26 4.82 -18.55 11.60
C LEU A 26 5.85 -17.94 10.65
N TYR A 27 6.57 -18.78 9.91
CA TYR A 27 7.51 -18.34 8.88
C TYR A 27 6.91 -18.34 7.47
N GLN A 28 5.90 -19.19 7.23
CA GLN A 28 5.23 -19.30 5.94
C GLN A 28 3.88 -18.62 5.97
N THR A 29 3.54 -17.94 4.88
CA THR A 29 2.28 -17.17 4.77
C THR A 29 1.16 -17.96 4.08
N GLY A 30 1.51 -18.92 3.20
CA GLY A 30 0.58 -19.82 2.51
C GLY A 30 -0.05 -20.92 3.38
N THR A 31 -0.46 -20.58 4.60
CA THR A 31 -0.98 -21.53 5.60
C THR A 31 -2.42 -21.98 5.30
N ALA A 32 -2.91 -22.97 6.04
CA ALA A 32 -4.33 -23.34 5.99
C ALA A 32 -5.27 -22.18 6.36
N ALA A 33 -4.82 -21.25 7.22
CA ALA A 33 -5.59 -20.05 7.54
C ALA A 33 -5.73 -19.12 6.33
N TRP A 34 -4.68 -18.98 5.52
CA TRP A 34 -4.73 -18.23 4.26
C TRP A 34 -5.75 -18.83 3.29
N ARG A 35 -5.69 -20.14 3.07
CA ARG A 35 -6.60 -20.83 2.13
C ARG A 35 -8.07 -20.71 2.55
N LYS A 36 -8.34 -20.84 3.85
CA LYS A 36 -9.68 -20.61 4.43
C LYS A 36 -10.14 -19.16 4.31
N ALA A 37 -9.22 -18.20 4.40
CA ALA A 37 -9.55 -16.79 4.19
C ALA A 37 -9.96 -16.51 2.74
N LEU A 38 -9.23 -17.07 1.77
CA LEU A 38 -9.59 -16.99 0.34
C LEU A 38 -10.95 -17.61 0.04
N GLU A 39 -11.22 -18.79 0.60
CA GLU A 39 -12.52 -19.47 0.46
C GLU A 39 -13.66 -18.61 1.00
N ARG A 40 -13.51 -18.04 2.20
CA ARG A 40 -14.51 -17.13 2.79
C ARG A 40 -14.71 -15.85 1.98
N ALA A 41 -13.67 -15.35 1.34
CA ALA A 41 -13.72 -14.18 0.49
C ALA A 41 -14.23 -14.50 -0.94
N GLY A 42 -14.39 -15.79 -1.30
CA GLY A 42 -14.77 -16.21 -2.65
C GLY A 42 -13.71 -15.96 -3.71
N ILE A 43 -12.44 -15.81 -3.32
CA ILE A 43 -11.33 -15.48 -4.24
C ILE A 43 -10.61 -16.75 -4.68
N ARG A 44 -10.42 -16.92 -6.00
CA ARG A 44 -9.68 -18.03 -6.60
C ARG A 44 -8.36 -17.53 -7.21
N ASP A 45 -7.39 -18.44 -7.33
CA ASP A 45 -6.08 -18.20 -7.97
C ASP A 45 -5.32 -16.97 -7.48
N PHE A 46 -5.36 -16.74 -6.16
CA PHE A 46 -4.73 -15.58 -5.52
C PHE A 46 -3.62 -15.99 -4.56
N ARG A 47 -2.45 -15.35 -4.70
CA ARG A 47 -1.26 -15.64 -3.88
C ARG A 47 -1.10 -14.58 -2.81
N TRP A 48 -0.36 -14.92 -1.76
CA TRP A 48 -0.10 -13.99 -0.67
C TRP A 48 0.56 -12.68 -1.14
N HIS A 49 1.48 -12.75 -2.10
CA HIS A 49 2.19 -11.57 -2.62
C HIS A 49 1.28 -10.64 -3.44
N ASP A 50 0.15 -11.15 -3.95
CA ASP A 50 -0.79 -10.35 -4.72
C ASP A 50 -1.50 -9.31 -3.82
N LEU A 51 -1.53 -9.51 -2.49
CA LEU A 51 -1.93 -8.48 -1.52
C LEU A 51 -1.01 -7.24 -1.58
N ARG A 52 0.31 -7.47 -1.68
CA ARG A 52 1.29 -6.37 -1.78
C ARG A 52 1.14 -5.64 -3.12
N HIS A 53 0.89 -6.38 -4.20
CA HIS A 53 0.57 -5.78 -5.50
C HIS A 53 -0.68 -4.90 -5.41
N THR A 54 -1.75 -5.41 -4.79
CA THR A 54 -3.02 -4.67 -4.61
C THR A 54 -2.83 -3.39 -3.79
N TRP A 55 -2.11 -3.47 -2.68
CA TRP A 55 -1.76 -2.31 -1.86
C TRP A 55 -0.99 -1.25 -2.65
N ALA A 56 -0.01 -1.66 -3.45
CA ALA A 56 0.79 -0.76 -4.28
C ALA A 56 -0.05 -0.05 -5.34
N SER A 57 -0.91 -0.81 -6.04
CA SER A 57 -1.86 -0.30 -7.02
C SER A 57 -2.77 0.77 -6.44
N TRP A 58 -3.33 0.54 -5.24
CA TRP A 58 -4.17 1.52 -4.56
C TRP A 58 -3.42 2.79 -4.16
N HIS A 59 -2.15 2.69 -3.78
CA HIS A 59 -1.33 3.87 -3.47
C HIS A 59 -1.14 4.76 -4.71
N VAL A 60 -0.81 4.16 -5.86
CA VAL A 60 -0.62 4.92 -7.10
C VAL A 60 -1.94 5.51 -7.60
N GLN A 61 -3.03 4.75 -7.54
CA GLN A 61 -4.37 5.25 -7.90
C GLN A 61 -4.81 6.45 -7.05
N ARG A 62 -4.34 6.53 -5.80
CA ARG A 62 -4.57 7.66 -4.88
C ARG A 62 -3.56 8.80 -5.05
N GLY A 63 -2.69 8.75 -6.05
CA GLY A 63 -1.73 9.81 -6.35
C GLY A 63 -0.46 9.78 -5.50
N THR A 64 -0.14 8.67 -4.82
CA THR A 64 1.12 8.57 -4.06
C THR A 64 2.30 8.62 -5.04
N PRO A 65 3.28 9.53 -4.85
CA PRO A 65 4.47 9.58 -5.69
C PRO A 65 5.28 8.28 -5.63
N LEU A 66 5.87 7.87 -6.75
CA LEU A 66 6.60 6.59 -6.85
C LEU A 66 7.79 6.49 -5.89
N GLN A 67 8.44 7.60 -5.55
CA GLN A 67 9.54 7.63 -4.59
C GLN A 67 9.06 7.27 -3.18
N VAL A 68 7.94 7.86 -2.75
CA VAL A 68 7.30 7.55 -1.47
C VAL A 68 6.82 6.11 -1.46
N LEU A 69 6.23 5.66 -2.57
CA LEU A 69 5.81 4.27 -2.72
C LEU A 69 7.01 3.30 -2.60
N LYS A 70 8.15 3.62 -3.22
CA LYS A 70 9.39 2.83 -3.13
C LYS A 70 9.79 2.60 -1.66
N GLU A 71 9.81 3.68 -0.88
CA GLU A 71 10.18 3.67 0.54
C GLU A 71 9.17 2.87 1.38
N LEU A 72 7.88 3.14 1.22
CA LEU A 72 6.81 2.44 1.96
C LEU A 72 6.78 0.93 1.65
N GLY A 73 7.03 0.57 0.39
CA GLY A 73 7.07 -0.82 -0.02
C GLY A 73 8.40 -1.51 0.29
N GLY A 74 9.46 -0.77 0.65
CA GLY A 74 10.81 -1.32 0.82
C GLY A 74 11.33 -1.95 -0.48
N TRP A 75 11.12 -1.31 -1.63
CA TRP A 75 11.71 -1.76 -2.89
C TRP A 75 13.16 -1.29 -3.02
N GLY A 76 14.04 -2.17 -3.49
CA GLY A 76 15.46 -1.86 -3.69
C GLY A 76 15.68 -0.77 -4.74
N THR A 77 14.93 -0.82 -5.84
CA THR A 77 15.01 0.16 -6.93
C THR A 77 13.66 0.79 -7.25
N LEU A 78 13.70 1.98 -7.85
CA LEU A 78 12.49 2.67 -8.30
C LEU A 78 11.78 1.92 -9.43
N GLU A 79 12.54 1.23 -10.29
CA GLU A 79 12.02 0.41 -11.40
C GLU A 79 11.04 -0.66 -10.92
N MET A 80 11.29 -1.25 -9.74
CA MET A 80 10.37 -2.22 -9.16
C MET A 80 8.99 -1.63 -8.83
N ALA A 81 8.95 -0.35 -8.46
CA ALA A 81 7.73 0.42 -8.17
C ALA A 81 7.10 1.05 -9.43
N GLN A 82 7.89 1.29 -10.48
CA GLN A 82 7.39 1.78 -11.77
C GLN A 82 6.37 0.82 -12.42
N ARG A 83 6.41 -0.46 -12.07
CA ARG A 83 5.38 -1.45 -12.46
C ARG A 83 3.95 -1.08 -12.08
N TYR A 84 3.74 -0.09 -11.20
CA TYR A 84 2.41 0.39 -10.83
C TYR A 84 2.11 1.79 -11.38
N ALA A 85 3.08 2.45 -12.01
CA ALA A 85 2.98 3.85 -12.42
C ALA A 85 1.81 4.11 -13.38
N TYR A 86 1.52 3.15 -14.27
CA TYR A 86 0.42 3.24 -15.23
C TYR A 86 -0.97 3.20 -14.59
N LEU A 87 -1.07 2.82 -13.30
CA LEU A 87 -2.33 2.78 -12.57
C LEU A 87 -2.66 4.12 -11.92
N SER A 88 -1.85 5.18 -12.11
CA SER A 88 -2.24 6.51 -11.66
C SER A 88 -3.47 6.92 -12.47
N ALA A 89 -4.60 7.06 -11.79
CA ALA A 89 -5.80 7.61 -12.43
C ALA A 89 -5.44 9.03 -12.89
N ASP A 90 -5.52 9.25 -14.20
CA ASP A 90 -5.51 10.54 -14.90
C ASP A 90 -4.67 11.65 -14.25
N HIS A 91 -3.48 11.84 -14.80
CA HIS A 91 -2.58 12.86 -14.31
C HIS A 91 -1.77 13.67 -15.33
N PRO A 92 -2.09 13.71 -16.65
CA PRO A 92 -1.70 14.90 -17.40
C PRO A 92 -2.65 16.07 -17.08
N ALA A 93 -3.95 15.84 -16.87
CA ALA A 93 -4.94 16.92 -16.75
C ALA A 93 -4.72 17.88 -15.57
N GLN A 94 -4.06 17.46 -14.48
CA GLN A 94 -3.82 18.33 -13.34
C GLN A 94 -2.46 19.03 -13.33
N TRP A 95 -1.51 18.58 -14.17
CA TRP A 95 -0.23 19.27 -14.37
C TRP A 95 -0.18 20.03 -15.70
N VAL A 96 -1.13 19.76 -16.59
CA VAL A 96 -1.39 20.53 -17.80
C VAL A 96 -2.38 21.63 -17.44
N THR A 97 -1.85 22.76 -16.97
CA THR A 97 -2.59 24.03 -17.10
C THR A 97 -2.75 24.29 -18.59
N PRO A 98 -3.98 24.41 -19.14
CA PRO A 98 -4.15 24.82 -20.53
C PRO A 98 -3.48 26.19 -20.69
N LEU A 99 -2.48 26.29 -21.57
CA LEU A 99 -1.83 27.57 -21.91
C LEU A 99 -2.81 28.60 -22.50
N THR A 100 -4.04 28.18 -22.81
CA THR A 100 -5.17 28.97 -23.31
C THR A 100 -6.16 29.39 -22.22
N ALA A 101 -5.97 28.98 -20.95
CA ALA A 101 -6.78 29.48 -19.85
C ALA A 101 -6.29 30.89 -19.49
N GLU A 102 -7.16 31.89 -19.67
CA GLU A 102 -6.91 33.27 -19.27
C GLU A 102 -6.41 33.30 -17.81
N PRO A 103 -5.31 34.04 -17.51
CA PRO A 103 -4.78 34.09 -16.16
C PRO A 103 -5.88 34.60 -15.23
N VAL A 104 -6.22 33.80 -14.21
CA VAL A 104 -7.10 34.25 -13.12
C VAL A 104 -6.49 35.56 -12.60
N PRO A 105 -7.21 36.69 -12.63
CA PRO A 105 -6.63 37.96 -12.26
C PRO A 105 -6.18 37.84 -10.80
N MET A 106 -4.88 37.83 -10.61
CA MET A 106 -4.27 38.00 -9.30
C MET A 106 -4.75 39.35 -8.83
N LEU A 107 -5.71 39.36 -7.88
CA LEU A 107 -6.19 40.59 -7.25
C LEU A 107 -4.93 41.35 -6.83
N ALA A 108 -4.65 42.41 -7.57
CA ALA A 108 -3.55 43.31 -7.30
C ALA A 108 -3.81 43.88 -5.91
N ALA A 109 -3.18 43.30 -4.90
CA ALA A 109 -3.08 43.88 -3.58
C ALA A 109 -2.06 45.02 -3.62
N ILE A 110 -2.38 46.05 -4.42
CA ILE A 110 -1.77 47.37 -4.33
C ILE A 110 -2.89 48.37 -4.61
N GLN A 111 -3.43 48.97 -3.54
CA GLN A 111 -3.73 50.40 -3.50
C GLN A 111 -3.95 50.85 -2.04
N LEU A 112 -2.92 51.52 -1.49
CA LEU A 112 -2.97 52.71 -0.62
C LEU A 112 -4.04 52.81 0.50
N GLN A 113 -3.58 52.68 1.75
CA GLN A 113 -3.55 53.81 2.71
C GLN A 113 -2.18 53.83 3.41
#